data_AF-A0A2H6AZZ0-F1
#
_entry.id   AF-A0A2H6AZZ0-F1
#
_cell.length_a   1.000
_cell.length_b   1.000
_cell.length_c   1.000
_cell.angle_alpha   90.00
_cell.angle_beta   90.00
_cell.angle_gamma   90.00
#
_symmetry.space_group_name_H-M   'P 1'
#
loop_
_entity.id
_entity.type
_entity.pdbx_description
1 polymer ?
#
loop_
_entity_poly.entity_id
_entity_poly.type
_entity_poly.pdbx_seq_one_letter_code
_entity_poly.pdbx_strand_id
1 'polypeptide(L)'
;MSIGIWQVVLILLIVLILFGAGKLPKVMGDLAKGVRAFKKGLSDDEGEEETAGVKPLTADKSEPSGRVVEGVAVRKDEPSRG
;
A
#
# COMPACT_ATOMS: atom_id res chain seq x y z
N MET A 1 -1.48 41.15 6.84
CA MET A 1 -0.56 40.06 6.45
C MET A 1 -1.28 38.75 6.64
N SER A 2 -1.97 38.28 5.61
CA SER A 2 -2.78 37.06 5.69
C SER A 2 -1.85 35.86 5.68
N ILE A 3 -2.11 34.89 6.55
CA ILE A 3 -1.49 33.57 6.47
C ILE A 3 -1.99 32.95 5.16
N GLY A 4 -1.17 33.05 4.13
CA GLY A 4 -1.45 32.53 2.81
C GLY A 4 -1.05 31.06 2.70
N ILE A 5 -1.49 30.46 1.60
CA ILE A 5 -1.13 29.09 1.22
C ILE A 5 0.40 28.93 1.18
N TRP A 6 1.13 29.98 0.80
CA TRP A 6 2.60 30.01 0.76
C TRP A 6 3.26 29.70 2.12
N GLN A 7 2.72 30.21 3.22
CA GLN A 7 3.25 29.95 4.56
C GLN A 7 2.98 28.51 4.99
N VAL A 8 1.80 27.97 4.66
CA VAL A 8 1.43 26.59 4.98
C VAL A 8 2.35 25.60 4.26
N VAL A 9 2.66 25.83 2.98
CA VAL A 9 3.60 24.97 2.23
C VAL A 9 5.00 25.00 2.84
N LEU A 10 5.50 26.17 3.26
CA LEU A 10 6.81 26.30 3.88
C LEU A 10 6.90 25.52 5.21
N ILE A 11 5.85 25.60 6.04
CA ILE A 11 5.77 24.84 7.30
C ILE A 11 5.71 23.34 7.01
N LEU A 12 4.91 22.92 6.04
CA LEU A 12 4.78 21.52 5.64
C LEU A 12 6.13 20.94 5.18
N LEU A 13 6.92 21.72 4.46
CA LEU A 13 8.26 21.31 4.02
C LEU A 13 9.19 21.03 5.20
N ILE A 14 9.21 21.92 6.20
CA ILE A 14 10.03 21.75 7.41
C ILE A 14 9.60 20.50 8.18
N VAL A 15 8.29 20.29 8.33
CA VAL A 15 7.75 19.08 8.97
C VAL A 15 8.15 17.82 8.19
N LEU A 16 8.11 17.85 6.85
CA LEU A 16 8.50 16.71 6.03
C LEU A 16 9.99 16.37 6.17
N ILE A 17 10.86 17.36 6.37
CA ILE A 17 12.29 17.14 6.62
C ILE A 17 12.51 16.54 8.02
N LEU A 18 11.83 17.04 9.04
CA LEU A 18 11.94 16.55 10.43
C LEU A 18 11.43 15.12 10.59
N PHE A 19 10.27 14.82 10.00
CA PHE A 19 9.62 13.52 10.12
C PHE A 19 10.04 12.53 9.02
N GLY A 20 10.52 13.04 7.88
CA GLY A 20 10.86 12.25 6.70
C GLY A 20 9.63 11.82 5.88
N ALA A 21 9.79 11.74 4.56
CA ALA A 21 8.73 11.35 3.63
C ALA A 21 8.21 9.91 3.81
N GLY A 22 8.96 9.03 4.48
CA GLY A 22 8.54 7.64 4.73
C GLY A 22 7.63 7.47 5.96
N LYS A 23 7.70 8.38 6.93
CA LYS A 23 6.87 8.29 8.15
C LYS A 23 5.47 8.82 7.89
N LEU A 24 5.36 9.95 7.19
CA LEU A 24 4.08 10.64 6.94
C LEU A 24 2.99 9.75 6.32
N PRO A 25 3.26 8.97 5.25
CA PRO A 25 2.25 8.10 4.62
C PRO A 25 1.80 6.95 5.53
N LYS A 26 2.69 6.45 6.39
CA LYS A 26 2.37 5.38 7.34
C LYS A 26 1.42 5.88 8.44
N VAL A 27 1.74 7.02 9.07
CA VAL A 27 0.87 7.62 10.11
C VAL A 27 -0.45 8.13 9.52
N MET A 28 -0.40 8.75 8.34
CA MET A 28 -1.62 9.21 7.66
C MET A 28 -2.49 8.04 7.20
N GLY A 29 -1.90 6.92 6.80
CA GLY A 29 -2.64 5.70 6.48
C GLY A 29 -3.42 5.15 7.68
N ASP A 30 -2.82 5.13 8.86
CA ASP A 30 -3.48 4.65 10.08
C ASP A 30 -4.52 5.66 10.62
N LEU A 31 -4.22 6.96 10.56
CA LEU A 31 -5.18 8.02 10.86
C LEU A 31 -6.38 7.99 9.90
N ALA A 32 -6.15 7.85 8.59
CA ALA A 32 -7.20 7.81 7.59
C ALA A 32 -8.11 6.59 7.75
N LYS A 33 -7.57 5.43 8.13
CA LYS A 33 -8.38 4.24 8.48
C LYS A 33 -9.27 4.51 9.69
N GLY A 34 -8.74 5.14 10.74
CA GLY A 34 -9.51 5.50 11.93
C GLY A 34 -10.63 6.49 11.63
N VAL A 35 -10.32 7.55 10.87
CA VAL A 35 -11.33 8.55 10.44
C VAL A 35 -12.37 7.93 9.50
N ARG A 36 -11.99 7.03 8.59
CA ARG A 36 -12.94 6.30 7.73
C ARG A 36 -13.84 5.36 8.52
N ALA A 37 -13.29 4.63 9.50
CA ALA A 37 -14.09 3.77 10.38
C ALA A 37 -15.06 4.58 11.23
N PHE A 38 -14.63 5.75 11.73
CA PHE A 38 -15.48 6.69 12.44
C PHE A 38 -16.59 7.25 11.54
N LYS A 39 -16.25 7.72 10.34
CA LYS A 39 -17.22 8.22 9.35
C LYS A 39 -18.23 7.12 8.98
N LYS A 40 -17.75 5.89 8.72
CA LYS A 40 -18.59 4.74 8.42
C LYS A 40 -19.53 4.40 9.58
N GLY A 41 -19.04 4.41 10.83
CA GLY A 41 -19.88 4.16 12.01
C GLY A 41 -20.94 5.24 12.26
N LEU A 42 -20.70 6.50 11.87
CA LEU A 42 -21.73 7.54 11.87
C LEU A 42 -22.71 7.42 10.69
N SER A 43 -22.24 7.00 9.52
CA SER A 43 -23.06 6.86 8.31
C SER A 43 -23.83 5.52 8.23
N ASP A 44 -23.48 4.52 9.03
CA ASP A 44 -24.21 3.24 9.14
C ASP A 44 -25.63 3.43 9.73
N ASP A 45 -25.88 4.56 10.41
CA ASP A 45 -27.22 4.99 10.86
C ASP A 45 -28.09 5.53 9.71
N GLU A 46 -27.51 5.80 8.52
CA GLU A 46 -28.15 6.45 7.37
C GLU A 46 -27.99 5.67 6.04
N GLY A 47 -27.95 4.33 6.08
CA GLY A 47 -28.18 3.47 4.91
C GLY A 47 -27.23 3.64 3.70
N GLU A 48 -26.20 2.79 3.66
CA GLU A 48 -25.34 2.45 2.50
C GLU A 48 -24.31 3.50 2.02
N GLU A 49 -23.01 3.17 2.14
CA GLU A 49 -22.12 2.99 0.98
C GLU A 49 -20.73 2.50 1.39
N GLU A 50 -20.34 1.38 0.78
CA GLU A 50 -19.01 0.81 0.79
C GLU A 50 -18.13 1.53 -0.23
N THR A 51 -17.09 2.27 0.22
CA THR A 51 -15.97 2.60 -0.67
C THR A 51 -14.60 2.38 -0.02
N ALA A 52 -13.91 1.44 -0.67
CA ALA A 52 -12.47 1.37 -0.83
C ALA A 52 -11.64 1.19 0.45
N GLY A 53 -11.53 -0.08 0.84
CA GLY A 53 -10.29 -0.58 1.42
C GLY A 53 -9.12 -0.13 0.56
N VAL A 54 -8.23 0.67 1.15
CA VAL A 54 -6.89 0.90 0.61
C VAL A 54 -6.21 -0.46 0.69
N LYS A 55 -6.38 -1.28 -0.35
CA LYS A 55 -5.46 -2.38 -0.63
C LYS A 55 -4.08 -1.74 -0.63
N PRO A 56 -3.16 -2.19 0.26
CA PRO A 56 -1.81 -1.66 0.27
C PRO A 56 -1.30 -1.69 -1.16
N LEU A 57 -1.01 -0.51 -1.72
CA LEU A 57 -0.09 -0.44 -2.84
C LEU A 57 1.24 -0.84 -2.21
N THR A 58 1.48 -2.14 -2.16
CA THR A 58 2.79 -2.71 -2.01
C THR A 58 3.66 -1.95 -2.99
N ALA A 59 4.54 -1.10 -2.45
CA ALA A 59 5.80 -0.81 -3.08
C ALA A 59 6.62 -2.12 -3.07
N ASP A 60 6.14 -3.09 -3.84
CA ASP A 60 6.87 -4.27 -4.26
C ASP A 60 6.83 -4.23 -5.78
N LYS A 61 7.78 -3.48 -6.34
CA LYS A 61 8.08 -3.53 -7.77
C LYS A 61 9.55 -3.81 -7.89
N SER A 62 9.90 -5.10 -7.84
CA SER A 62 10.95 -5.66 -8.69
C SER A 62 11.04 -7.17 -8.51
N GLU A 63 10.04 -7.89 -9.02
CA GLU A 63 10.33 -9.04 -9.87
C GLU A 63 9.60 -8.82 -11.20
N PRO A 64 10.28 -9.04 -12.33
CA PRO A 64 9.81 -10.17 -13.10
C PRO A 64 10.94 -10.96 -13.78
N SER A 65 10.65 -12.25 -13.94
CA SER A 65 11.00 -13.04 -15.11
C SER A 65 12.42 -13.59 -15.19
N GLY A 66 12.55 -14.83 -14.74
CA GLY A 66 13.68 -15.71 -15.04
C GLY A 66 13.28 -17.19 -15.07
N ARG A 67 12.16 -17.54 -15.73
CA ARG A 67 12.01 -18.91 -16.25
C ARG A 67 13.01 -19.05 -17.40
N VAL A 68 14.24 -19.43 -17.08
CA VAL A 68 15.09 -20.14 -18.03
C VAL A 68 14.83 -21.62 -17.80
N VAL A 69 14.07 -22.18 -18.73
CA VAL A 69 14.09 -23.59 -19.05
C VAL A 69 15.54 -23.97 -19.39
N GLU A 70 16.17 -24.82 -18.61
CA GLU A 70 17.10 -25.87 -19.06
C GLU A 70 17.83 -26.48 -17.86
N GLY A 71 17.90 -27.81 -17.88
CA GLY A 71 18.98 -28.50 -17.19
C GLY A 71 18.53 -29.46 -16.09
N VAL A 72 18.67 -30.74 -16.44
CA VAL A 72 19.23 -31.79 -15.57
C VAL A 72 18.24 -32.81 -14.99
N ALA A 73 18.32 -33.97 -15.65
CA ALA A 73 18.37 -35.33 -15.12
C ALA A 73 17.07 -36.11 -14.86
N VAL A 74 16.79 -36.98 -15.84
CA VAL A 74 16.62 -38.43 -15.67
C VAL A 74 15.63 -38.86 -14.58
N ARG A 75 14.39 -39.12 -15.01
CA ARG A 75 13.51 -40.13 -14.41
C ARG A 75 13.38 -41.25 -15.44
N LYS A 76 14.36 -42.14 -15.47
CA LYS A 76 14.30 -43.40 -16.19
C LYS A 76 13.84 -44.46 -15.19
N ASP A 77 12.54 -44.54 -14.97
CA ASP A 77 11.91 -45.65 -14.25
C ASP A 77 10.54 -45.87 -14.87
N GLU A 78 10.51 -46.65 -15.94
CA GLU A 78 9.28 -47.22 -16.50
C GLU A 78 9.05 -48.57 -15.80
N PRO A 79 8.01 -48.71 -14.95
CA PRO A 79 7.63 -50.00 -14.42
C PRO A 79 6.55 -50.62 -15.33
N SER A 80 6.76 -51.90 -15.65
CA SER A 80 5.74 -52.85 -16.12
C SER A 80 5.44 -52.89 -17.62
N ARG A 81 6.05 -53.85 -18.32
CA ARG A 81 5.36 -55.05 -18.86
C ARG A 81 6.31 -55.91 -19.70
N GLY A 82 6.48 -57.17 -19.31
CA GLY A 82 7.20 -58.20 -20.06
C GLY A 82 7.81 -59.24 -19.14
#